data_AF-Q6X866-F1
#
_entry.id   AF-Q6X866-F1
#
_cell.length_a   1.000
_cell.length_b   1.000
_cell.length_c   1.000
_cell.angle_alpha   90.00
_cell.angle_beta   90.00
_cell.angle_gamma   90.00
#
_symmetry.space_group_name_H-M   'P 1'
#
loop_
_entity.id
_entity.type
_entity.pdbx_description
1 polymer ?
#
loop_
_entity_poly.entity_id
_entity_poly.type
_entity_poly.pdbx_seq_one_letter_code
_entity_poly.pdbx_strand_id
1 'polypeptide(L)' 'RFGSYCPTTCGIADFLNKYQTTIDQDLRHMEETLRDIDNKTAESTLLIQKIQIGQTPDPRPQNVIGDVTQKSRKMI' A
#
# COMPACT_ATOMS: atom_id res chain seq x y z
N ARG A 1 -3.91 53.12 -34.18
CA ARG A 1 -4.68 51.93 -33.73
C ARG A 1 -3.81 51.18 -32.71
N PHE A 2 -4.36 50.71 -31.59
CA PHE A 2 -3.62 50.32 -30.36
C PHE A 2 -2.95 48.94 -30.34
N GLY A 3 -2.78 48.26 -31.49
CA GLY A 3 -2.13 46.95 -31.54
C GLY A 3 -2.98 45.81 -30.94
N SER A 4 -2.31 44.72 -30.55
CA SER A 4 -2.89 43.54 -29.93
C SER A 4 -3.02 43.69 -28.42
N TYR A 5 -4.15 43.27 -27.88
CA TYR A 5 -4.40 43.31 -26.44
C TYR A 5 -3.96 42.02 -25.77
N CYS A 6 -3.17 42.16 -24.70
CA CYS A 6 -2.74 41.07 -23.86
C CYS A 6 -3.37 41.20 -22.46
N PRO A 7 -3.47 40.09 -21.70
CA PRO A 7 -3.89 40.15 -20.30
C PRO A 7 -3.01 41.09 -19.48
N THR A 8 -3.60 41.73 -18.48
CA THR A 8 -2.85 42.53 -17.53
C THR A 8 -2.01 41.62 -16.64
N THR A 9 -0.91 42.16 -16.10
CA THR A 9 -0.10 41.45 -15.11
C THR A 9 -0.90 41.07 -13.87
N CYS A 10 -1.90 41.86 -13.47
CA CYS A 10 -2.83 41.51 -12.41
C CYS A 10 -3.65 40.25 -12.77
N GLY A 11 -4.15 40.15 -14.00
CA GLY A 11 -4.88 38.96 -14.45
C GLY A 11 -4.03 37.69 -14.47
N ILE A 12 -2.74 37.82 -14.80
CA ILE A 12 -1.78 36.71 -14.73
C ILE A 12 -1.51 36.31 -13.28
N ALA A 13 -1.32 37.28 -12.37
CA ALA A 13 -1.08 37.01 -10.96
C ALA A 13 -2.28 36.34 -10.29
N ASP A 14 -3.50 36.78 -10.58
CA ASP A 14 -4.74 36.18 -10.07
C ASP A 14 -4.89 34.72 -10.55
N PHE A 15 -4.58 34.47 -11.82
CA PHE A 15 -4.56 33.12 -12.36
C PHE A 15 -3.52 32.25 -11.67
N LEU A 16 -2.29 32.75 -11.52
CA LEU A 16 -1.19 32.01 -10.92
C LEU A 16 -1.48 31.64 -9.47
N ASN A 17 -2.00 32.57 -8.66
CA ASN A 17 -2.33 32.31 -7.26
C ASN A 17 -3.38 31.20 -7.12
N LYS A 18 -4.39 31.20 -8.00
CA LYS A 18 -5.41 30.14 -8.02
C LYS A 18 -4.80 28.80 -8.47
N TYR A 19 -4.11 28.80 -9.60
CA TYR A 19 -3.50 27.61 -10.17
C TYR A 19 -2.51 26.96 -9.21
N GLN A 20 -1.57 27.75 -8.68
CA GLN A 20 -0.55 27.25 -7.76
C GLN A 20 -1.19 26.63 -6.51
N THR A 21 -2.16 27.29 -5.90
CA THR A 21 -2.79 26.79 -4.67
C THR A 21 -3.54 25.49 -4.91
N THR A 22 -4.31 25.41 -6.00
CA THR A 22 -5.05 24.19 -6.35
C THR A 22 -4.10 23.03 -6.65
N ILE A 23 -3.09 23.26 -7.48
CA ILE A 23 -2.13 22.21 -7.84
C ILE A 23 -1.30 21.77 -6.64
N ASP A 24 -0.88 22.68 -5.75
CA ASP A 24 -0.18 22.32 -4.51
C ASP A 24 -1.03 21.41 -3.63
N GLN A 25 -2.33 21.71 -3.50
CA GLN A 25 -3.27 20.88 -2.74
C GLN A 25 -3.44 19.48 -3.35
N ASP A 26 -3.63 19.41 -4.67
CA ASP A 26 -3.77 18.13 -5.38
C ASP A 26 -2.50 17.27 -5.24
N LEU A 27 -1.32 17.90 -5.35
CA LEU A 27 -0.02 17.22 -5.18
C LEU A 27 0.18 16.69 -3.76
N ARG A 28 -0.17 17.48 -2.74
CA ARG A 28 -0.14 17.04 -1.34
C ARG A 28 -1.06 15.84 -1.10
N HIS A 29 -2.26 15.86 -1.68
CA HIS A 29 -3.19 14.74 -1.53
C HIS A 29 -2.66 13.45 -2.19
N MET A 30 -2.05 13.58 -3.37
CA MET A 30 -1.37 12.46 -4.02
C MET A 30 -0.20 11.93 -3.18
N GLU A 31 0.63 12.82 -2.62
CA GLU A 31 1.76 12.45 -1.75
C GLU A 31 1.29 11.68 -0.50
N GLU A 32 0.25 12.19 0.18
CA GLU A 32 -0.34 11.53 1.34
C GLU A 32 -0.87 10.12 1.01
N THR A 33 -1.53 9.99 -0.14
CA THR A 33 -2.05 8.70 -0.63
C THR A 33 -0.91 7.73 -0.93
N LEU A 34 0.15 8.19 -1.61
CA LEU A 34 1.32 7.36 -1.90
C LEU A 34 2.03 6.91 -0.63
N ARG A 35 2.12 7.78 0.37
CA ARG A 35 2.70 7.45 1.67
C ARG A 35 1.89 6.39 2.42
N ASP A 36 0.57 6.45 2.35
CA ASP A 36 -0.31 5.41 2.93
C ASP A 36 -0.12 4.06 2.23
N ILE A 37 -0.03 4.05 0.88
CA ILE A 37 0.24 2.85 0.09
C ILE A 37 1.60 2.24 0.45
N ASP A 38 2.64 3.06 0.59
CA ASP A 38 3.97 2.61 0.95
C ASP A 38 4.00 1.94 2.34
N ASN A 39 3.41 2.61 3.35
CA ASN A 39 3.32 2.07 4.70
C ASN A 39 2.59 0.70 4.73
N LYS A 40 1.46 0.58 4.04
CA LYS A 40 0.68 -0.67 3.96
C LYS A 40 1.41 -1.77 3.22
N THR A 41 2.15 -1.43 2.18
CA THR A 41 2.93 -2.38 1.39
C THR A 41 4.13 -2.90 2.19
N ALA A 42 4.81 -2.00 2.90
CA ALA A 42 5.89 -2.36 3.82
C ALA A 42 5.39 -3.30 4.94
N GLU A 43 4.26 -2.96 5.56
CA GLU A 43 3.63 -3.82 6.58
C GLU A 43 3.26 -5.20 6.04
N SER A 44 2.61 -5.25 4.87
CA SER A 44 2.20 -6.50 4.22
C SER A 44 3.41 -7.39 3.91
N THR A 45 4.51 -6.81 3.43
CA THR A 45 5.75 -7.53 3.14
C THR A 45 6.33 -8.16 4.41
N LEU A 46 6.37 -7.41 5.51
CA LEU A 46 6.83 -7.92 6.80
C LEU A 46 5.92 -9.05 7.34
N LEU A 47 4.60 -8.93 7.16
CA LEU A 47 3.66 -9.95 7.59
C LEU A 47 3.83 -11.25 6.79
N ILE A 48 3.98 -11.14 5.46
CA ILE A 48 4.25 -12.30 4.59
C ILE A 48 5.53 -13.01 5.02
N GLN A 49 6.60 -12.25 5.30
CA GLN A 49 7.86 -12.83 5.78
C GLN A 49 7.68 -13.58 7.11
N LYS A 50 6.94 -13.01 8.07
CA LYS A 50 6.64 -13.67 9.35
C LYS A 50 5.84 -14.97 9.16
N ILE A 51 4.85 -14.96 8.26
CA ILE A 51 4.06 -16.16 7.95
C ILE A 51 4.94 -17.25 7.35
N GLN A 52 5.81 -16.91 6.39
CA GLN A 52 6.73 -17.87 5.76
C GLN A 52 7.70 -18.51 6.77
N ILE A 53 8.23 -17.72 7.71
CA ILE A 53 9.08 -18.24 8.79
C ILE A 53 8.30 -19.16 9.73
N GLY A 54 7.05 -18.82 10.08
CA GLY A 54 6.20 -19.68 10.91
C GLY A 54 5.71 -20.96 10.20
N GLN A 55 5.72 -20.97 8.86
CA GLN A 55 5.32 -22.09 8.01
C GLN A 55 6.50 -22.99 7.62
N THR A 56 7.69 -22.82 8.22
CA THR A 56 8.77 -23.80 8.03
C THR A 56 8.20 -25.22 8.21
N PRO A 57 8.42 -26.14 7.26
CA PRO A 57 7.86 -27.48 7.37
C PRO A 57 8.27 -28.05 8.71
N ASP A 58 7.30 -28.25 9.62
CA ASP A 58 7.60 -28.87 10.90
C ASP A 58 8.14 -30.27 10.57
N PRO A 59 9.41 -30.59 10.91
CA PRO A 59 9.97 -31.91 10.61
C PRO A 59 9.28 -33.03 11.40
N ARG A 60 8.38 -32.68 12.34
CA ARG A 60 7.54 -33.64 13.04
C ARG A 60 6.57 -34.31 12.06
N PRO A 61 6.47 -35.65 12.08
CA PRO A 61 5.58 -36.38 11.20
C PRO A 61 4.13 -35.91 11.41
N GLN A 62 3.50 -35.37 10.36
CA GLN A 62 2.15 -34.80 10.42
C GLN A 62 1.06 -35.85 10.74
N ASN A 63 1.39 -37.14 10.61
CA ASN A 63 0.46 -38.26 10.79
C ASN A 63 0.44 -38.88 12.19
N VAL A 64 1.03 -38.26 13.23
CA VAL A 64 1.06 -38.88 14.59
C VAL A 64 -0.35 -39.24 15.08
N ILE A 65 -1.33 -38.36 14.86
CA ILE A 65 -2.72 -38.57 15.31
C ILE A 65 -3.39 -39.68 14.47
N GLY A 66 -3.18 -39.67 13.15
CA GLY A 66 -3.71 -40.70 12.25
C GLY A 66 -3.16 -42.09 12.57
N ASP A 67 -1.85 -42.19 12.81
CA ASP A 67 -1.16 -43.45 13.12
C ASP A 67 -1.58 -44.01 14.48
N VAL A 68 -1.74 -43.17 15.50
CA VAL A 68 -2.22 -43.58 16.83
C VAL A 68 -3.67 -44.05 16.74
N THR A 69 -4.52 -43.36 15.98
CA THR A 69 -5.94 -43.73 15.80
C THR A 69 -6.08 -45.04 15.00
N GLN A 70 -5.25 -45.24 13.97
CA GLN A 70 -5.23 -46.46 13.17
C GLN A 70 -4.70 -47.65 13.98
N LYS A 71 -3.64 -47.46 14.78
CA LYS A 71 -3.15 -48.50 15.70
C LYS A 71 -4.19 -48.88 16.74
N SER A 72 -4.90 -47.90 17.31
CA SER A 72 -5.97 -48.17 18.28
C SER A 72 -7.13 -48.96 17.65
N ARG A 73 -7.52 -48.65 16.41
CA ARG A 73 -8.55 -49.40 15.66
C ARG A 73 -8.15 -50.83 15.30
N LYS A 74 -6.84 -51.11 15.16
CA LYS A 74 -6.33 -52.46 14.86
C LYS A 74 -6.18 -53.35 16.10
N MET A 75 -6.37 -52.79 17.31
CA MET A 75 -6.22 -53.51 18.58
C MET A 75 -7.57 -53.94 19.20
N ILE A 76 -8.68 -53.49 18.61
CA ILE A 76 -10.06 -53.91 18.91
C ILE A 76 -10.46 -54.95 17.87
#